data_AF-A0A5B7JP28-F1
#
_entry.id   AF-A0A5B7JP28-F1
#
_cell.length_a   1.000
_cell.length_b   1.000
_cell.length_c   1.000
_cell.angle_alpha   90.00
_cell.angle_beta   90.00
_cell.angle_gamma   90.00
#
_symmetry.space_group_name_H-M   'P 1'
#
loop_
_entity.id
_entity.type
_entity.pdbx_description
1 polymer ?
#
loop_
_entity_poly.entity_id
_entity_poly.type
_entity_poly.pdbx_seq_one_letter_code
_entity_poly.pdbx_strand_id
1 'polypeptide(L)'
;MVEAGLYHGSRALCETKVTQEVTISDGKGVWDENLTLPIAVCNIPRNARLCLAIYEVSQSAKATKARASIGSRPELYKNPLAWVNTAVFDYRNQLKTGAMSLYAWKISEDQIGEAMPNPLGTLVSNPDHEQAVTLTIIFSRFGSTCSIMFPSKDKIISEAKENPQCDEVSLYFLFNCCDT
;
A
#
# COMPACT_ATOMS: atom_id res chain seq x y z
N MET A 1 4.36 4.81 -12.94
CA MET A 1 3.45 5.32 -11.88
C MET A 1 3.59 4.44 -10.65
N VAL A 2 3.08 4.87 -9.50
CA VAL A 2 3.04 4.11 -8.25
C VAL A 2 1.61 4.08 -7.71
N GLU A 3 1.12 2.91 -7.33
CA GLU A 3 -0.10 2.75 -6.55
C GLU A 3 0.25 2.56 -5.07
N ALA A 4 -0.49 3.23 -4.20
CA ALA A 4 -0.33 3.20 -2.76
C ALA A 4 -1.65 2.83 -2.08
N GLY A 5 -1.59 1.92 -1.12
CA GLY A 5 -2.73 1.57 -0.28
C GLY A 5 -2.32 1.27 1.16
N LEU A 6 -3.25 1.49 2.09
CA LEU A 6 -3.12 1.11 3.49
C LEU A 6 -3.88 -0.19 3.74
N TYR A 7 -3.23 -1.15 4.38
CA TYR A 7 -3.77 -2.49 4.59
C TYR A 7 -3.63 -2.95 6.04
N HIS A 8 -4.57 -3.78 6.47
CA HIS A 8 -4.49 -4.59 7.68
C HIS A 8 -4.76 -6.05 7.32
N GLY A 9 -3.70 -6.87 7.32
CA GLY A 9 -3.73 -8.18 6.67
C GLY A 9 -3.95 -8.03 5.16
N SER A 10 -4.87 -8.79 4.59
CA SER A 10 -5.26 -8.70 3.17
C SER A 10 -6.28 -7.59 2.87
N ARG A 11 -6.85 -6.94 3.89
CA ARG A 11 -7.92 -5.96 3.69
C ARG A 11 -7.37 -4.56 3.55
N ALA A 12 -7.79 -3.87 2.49
CA ALA A 12 -7.57 -2.42 2.36
C ALA A 12 -8.38 -1.68 3.43
N LEU A 13 -7.76 -0.68 4.07
CA LEU A 13 -8.37 0.18 5.07
C LEU A 13 -9.11 1.38 4.45
N CYS A 14 -8.77 1.72 3.21
CA CYS A 14 -9.37 2.79 2.43
C CYS A 14 -9.14 2.54 0.93
N GLU A 15 -9.71 3.39 0.08
CA GLU A 15 -9.42 3.38 -1.36
C GLU A 15 -7.91 3.61 -1.61
N THR A 16 -7.33 2.86 -2.56
CA THR A 16 -5.94 3.07 -3.01
C THR A 16 -5.84 4.37 -3.80
N LYS A 17 -4.64 4.94 -3.87
CA LYS A 17 -4.34 6.13 -4.68
C LYS A 17 -3.18 5.83 -5.60
N VAL A 18 -3.20 6.44 -6.78
CA VAL A 18 -2.19 6.27 -7.81
C VAL A 18 -1.58 7.62 -8.12
N THR A 19 -0.25 7.66 -8.25
CA THR A 19 0.49 8.83 -8.73
C THR A 19 0.17 9.11 -10.20
N GLN A 20 0.58 10.28 -10.67
CA GLN A 20 0.73 10.54 -12.10
C GLN A 20 1.78 9.61 -12.72
N GLU A 21 1.71 9.53 -14.04
CA GLU A 21 2.73 8.89 -14.87
C GLU A 21 3.92 9.84 -15.00
N VAL A 22 5.13 9.30 -14.88
CA VAL A 22 6.36 10.06 -15.06
C VAL A 22 7.26 9.30 -16.02
N THR A 23 8.00 10.05 -16.83
CA THR A 23 9.03 9.47 -17.70
C THR A 23 10.29 9.22 -16.89
N ILE A 24 10.90 8.05 -17.09
CA ILE A 24 12.19 7.72 -16.48
C ILE A 24 13.31 8.22 -17.40
N SER A 25 14.25 8.97 -16.84
CA SER A 25 15.47 9.45 -17.51
C SER A 25 16.68 9.09 -16.65
N ASP A 26 17.70 8.48 -17.26
CA ASP A 26 18.91 8.01 -16.57
C ASP A 26 18.61 7.11 -15.34
N GLY A 27 17.61 6.25 -15.48
CA GLY A 27 17.17 5.33 -14.43
C GLY A 27 16.42 6.01 -13.26
N LYS A 28 16.06 7.28 -13.37
CA LYS A 28 15.38 8.05 -12.31
C LYS A 28 14.06 8.64 -12.81
N GLY A 29 13.06 8.62 -11.93
CA GLY A 29 11.79 9.33 -12.10
C GLY A 29 11.47 10.11 -10.83
N VAL A 30 10.87 11.29 -10.97
CA VAL A 30 10.51 12.15 -9.84
C VAL A 30 9.03 12.45 -9.92
N TRP A 31 8.32 12.20 -8.82
CA TRP A 31 6.95 12.63 -8.59
C TRP A 31 6.96 13.83 -7.66
N ASP A 32 6.46 14.97 -8.13
CA ASP A 32 6.24 16.16 -7.30
C ASP A 32 4.76 16.25 -6.92
N GLU A 33 4.28 15.22 -6.20
CA GLU A 33 2.90 15.13 -5.76
C GLU A 33 2.78 14.46 -4.39
N ASN A 34 1.72 14.83 -3.66
CA ASN A 34 1.36 14.19 -2.40
C ASN A 34 0.17 13.26 -2.61
N LEU A 35 0.30 11.99 -2.18
CA LEU A 35 -0.83 11.07 -2.13
C LEU A 35 -1.52 11.15 -0.76
N THR A 36 -2.75 11.67 -0.75
CA THR A 36 -3.59 11.66 0.45
C THR A 36 -4.52 10.45 0.42
N LEU A 37 -4.24 9.48 1.28
CA LEU A 37 -5.12 8.32 1.48
C LEU A 37 -6.34 8.72 2.33
N PRO A 38 -7.57 8.31 1.95
CA PRO A 38 -8.80 8.78 2.59
C PRO A 38 -9.08 8.03 3.90
N ILE A 39 -8.21 8.20 4.90
CA ILE A 39 -8.35 7.67 6.25
C ILE A 39 -7.78 8.67 7.27
N ALA A 40 -8.53 8.91 8.36
CA ALA A 40 -8.03 9.72 9.46
C ALA A 40 -6.92 8.98 10.20
N VAL A 41 -5.87 9.70 10.62
CA VAL A 41 -4.72 9.11 11.33
C VAL A 41 -5.14 8.34 12.59
N CYS A 42 -6.15 8.82 13.31
CA CYS A 42 -6.69 8.15 14.50
C CYS A 42 -7.36 6.80 14.21
N ASN A 43 -7.76 6.54 12.96
CA ASN A 43 -8.40 5.29 12.54
C ASN A 43 -7.39 4.27 11.99
N ILE A 44 -6.09 4.59 11.97
CA ILE A 44 -5.05 3.68 11.48
C ILE A 44 -4.71 2.66 12.58
N PRO A 45 -4.92 1.35 12.35
CA PRO A 45 -4.59 0.33 13.34
C PRO A 45 -3.08 0.18 13.51
N ARG A 46 -2.67 -0.36 14.66
CA ARG A 46 -1.25 -0.50 15.02
C ARG A 46 -0.40 -1.25 13.99
N ASN A 47 -0.97 -2.30 13.40
CA ASN A 47 -0.31 -3.18 12.43
C ASN A 47 -0.61 -2.80 10.98
N ALA A 48 -1.06 -1.57 10.73
CA ALA A 48 -1.27 -1.07 9.38
C ALA A 48 0.03 -1.09 8.57
N ARG A 49 -0.09 -1.50 7.31
CA ARG A 49 0.98 -1.55 6.33
C ARG A 49 0.66 -0.55 5.22
N LEU A 50 1.65 0.27 4.86
CA LEU A 50 1.65 0.98 3.59
C LEU A 50 2.22 0.03 2.55
N CYS A 51 1.40 -0.33 1.56
CA CYS A 51 1.76 -1.25 0.48
C CYS A 51 1.80 -0.46 -0.82
N LEU A 52 2.89 -0.60 -1.56
CA LEU A 52 3.19 0.18 -2.76
C LEU A 52 3.47 -0.76 -3.92
N ALA A 53 2.92 -0.46 -5.09
CA ALA A 53 3.22 -1.15 -6.34
C ALA A 53 3.69 -0.16 -7.40
N ILE A 54 4.78 -0.50 -8.07
CA ILE A 54 5.40 0.30 -9.13
C ILE A 54 4.99 -0.32 -10.45
N TYR A 55 4.43 0.49 -11.34
CA TYR A 55 3.98 0.05 -12.65
C TYR A 55 4.72 0.76 -13.77
N GLU A 56 5.09 -0.01 -14.77
CA GLU A 56 5.37 0.48 -16.11
C GLU A 56 4.04 0.79 -16.82
N VAL A 57 4.00 1.93 -17.51
CA VAL A 57 2.87 2.30 -18.34
C VAL A 57 3.31 2.26 -19.78
N SER A 58 2.61 1.46 -20.58
CA SER A 58 2.89 1.31 -22.00
C SER A 58 1.63 1.55 -22.81
N GLN A 59 1.80 2.06 -24.03
CA GLN A 59 0.71 2.13 -24.98
C GLN A 59 0.41 0.72 -25.47
N SER A 60 -0.84 0.26 -25.31
CA SER A 60 -1.24 -1.07 -25.72
C SER A 60 -1.13 -1.24 -27.24
N ALA A 61 -0.28 -2.15 -27.72
CA ALA A 61 -0.23 -2.56 -29.13
C ALA A 61 -1.51 -3.30 -29.59
N LYS A 62 -2.38 -3.75 -28.66
CA LYS A 62 -3.68 -4.37 -28.98
C LYS A 62 -4.75 -3.33 -29.37
N ALA A 63 -4.54 -2.06 -29.06
CA ALA A 63 -5.43 -0.98 -29.53
C ALA A 63 -5.32 -0.74 -31.05
N THR A 64 -4.28 -1.28 -31.71
CA THR A 64 -4.06 -1.08 -33.15
C THR A 64 -4.89 -2.02 -34.05
N LYS A 65 -5.69 -2.94 -33.51
CA LYS A 65 -6.50 -3.88 -34.34
C LYS A 65 -8.01 -3.92 -34.07
N ALA A 66 -8.52 -3.17 -33.09
CA ALA A 66 -9.97 -3.12 -32.85
C ALA A 66 -10.43 -1.69 -32.52
N ARG A 67 -11.11 -1.07 -33.50
CA ARG A 67 -11.91 0.16 -33.41
C ARG A 67 -11.12 1.47 -33.43
N ALA A 68 -10.90 1.95 -34.66
CA ALA A 68 -11.06 3.36 -34.97
C ALA A 68 -12.53 3.77 -34.71
N SER A 69 -12.89 3.99 -33.45
CA SER A 69 -14.08 4.78 -33.09
C SER A 69 -13.60 6.13 -32.59
N ILE A 70 -13.97 7.18 -33.33
CA ILE A 70 -13.72 8.59 -33.05
C ILE A 70 -14.05 8.87 -31.57
N GLY A 71 -13.03 9.18 -30.77
CA GLY A 71 -13.19 9.73 -29.42
C GLY A 71 -12.72 8.87 -28.23
N SER A 72 -12.31 7.61 -28.41
CA SER A 72 -11.77 6.82 -27.28
C SER A 72 -10.28 7.07 -27.10
N ARG A 73 -9.88 7.58 -25.92
CA ARG A 73 -8.46 7.63 -25.51
C ARG A 73 -7.86 6.22 -25.60
N PRO A 74 -6.59 6.07 -26.05
CA PRO A 74 -5.92 4.78 -26.03
C PRO A 74 -5.91 4.22 -24.60
N GLU A 75 -6.36 2.98 -24.42
CA GLU A 75 -6.28 2.29 -23.13
C GLU A 75 -4.81 1.99 -22.83
N LEU A 76 -4.28 2.61 -21.78
CA LEU A 76 -2.90 2.42 -21.33
C LEU A 76 -2.78 1.09 -20.57
N TYR A 77 -1.81 0.27 -20.95
CA TYR A 77 -1.55 -0.99 -20.28
C TYR A 77 -0.61 -0.76 -19.09
N LYS A 78 -1.05 -1.23 -17.92
CA LYS A 78 -0.33 -1.12 -16.64
C LYS A 78 0.34 -2.46 -16.34
N ASN A 79 1.66 -2.50 -16.38
CA ASN A 79 2.44 -3.70 -16.08
C ASN A 79 3.12 -3.54 -14.70
N PRO A 80 2.80 -4.38 -13.69
CA PRO A 80 3.46 -4.29 -12.39
C PRO A 80 4.93 -4.72 -12.52
N LEU A 81 5.85 -3.88 -12.03
CA LEU A 81 7.29 -4.11 -12.07
C LEU A 81 7.85 -4.60 -10.74
N ALA A 82 7.40 -3.97 -9.65
CA ALA A 82 7.93 -4.21 -8.31
C ALA A 82 6.91 -3.78 -7.26
N TRP A 83 7.06 -4.32 -6.05
CA TRP A 83 6.25 -3.94 -4.89
C TRP A 83 7.12 -3.75 -3.66
N VAL A 84 6.64 -2.94 -2.72
CA VAL A 84 7.31 -2.77 -1.43
C VAL A 84 6.30 -2.42 -0.35
N ASN A 85 6.48 -3.00 0.83
CA ASN A 85 5.63 -2.75 1.97
C ASN A 85 6.45 -2.15 3.12
N THR A 86 5.83 -1.28 3.90
CA THR A 86 6.44 -0.71 5.09
C THR A 86 5.38 -0.55 6.19
N ALA A 87 5.74 -0.87 7.44
CA ALA A 87 4.86 -0.60 8.57
C ALA A 87 4.63 0.92 8.69
N VAL A 88 3.40 1.33 8.98
CA VAL A 88 3.05 2.74 9.19
C VAL A 88 3.60 3.26 10.52
N PHE A 89 3.55 2.40 11.54
CA PHE A 89 4.12 2.66 12.86
C PHE A 89 5.41 1.85 13.04
N ASP A 90 6.45 2.47 13.56
CA ASP A 90 7.74 1.82 13.86
C ASP A 90 7.66 0.86 15.06
N TYR A 91 8.76 0.22 15.43
CA TYR A 91 8.81 -0.72 16.57
C TYR A 91 8.53 -0.08 17.93
N ARG A 92 8.67 1.25 18.05
CA ARG A 92 8.41 2.02 19.27
C ARG A 92 6.97 2.50 19.36
N ASN A 93 6.12 2.08 18.42
CA ASN A 93 4.74 2.55 18.27
C ASN A 93 4.64 4.00 17.78
N GLN A 94 5.69 4.57 17.20
CA GLN A 94 5.68 5.91 16.66
C GLN A 94 5.23 5.88 15.19
N LEU A 95 4.33 6.78 14.80
CA LEU A 95 3.97 6.99 13.40
C LEU A 95 5.23 7.44 12.65
N LYS A 96 5.57 6.77 11.55
CA LYS A 96 6.73 7.15 10.74
C LYS A 96 6.55 8.56 10.19
N THR A 97 7.63 9.32 10.16
CA THR A 97 7.68 10.69 9.62
C THR A 97 9.00 10.90 8.89
N GLY A 98 9.02 11.84 7.93
CA GLY A 98 10.23 12.19 7.18
C GLY A 98 10.52 11.25 6.01
N ALA A 99 11.66 11.50 5.37
CA ALA A 99 12.09 10.79 4.17
C ALA A 99 12.63 9.40 4.52
N MET A 100 12.30 8.40 3.69
CA MET A 100 12.91 7.08 3.74
C MET A 100 13.00 6.45 2.35
N SER A 101 14.04 5.67 2.13
CA SER A 101 14.23 4.88 0.93
C SER A 101 13.75 3.44 1.18
N LEU A 102 12.92 2.94 0.25
CA LEU A 102 12.35 1.61 0.26
C LEU A 102 12.92 0.83 -0.92
N TYR A 103 13.54 -0.31 -0.65
CA TYR A 103 14.11 -1.20 -1.67
C TYR A 103 13.08 -2.27 -2.02
N ALA A 104 12.56 -2.19 -3.24
CA ALA A 104 11.42 -2.97 -3.69
C ALA A 104 11.81 -4.39 -4.12
N TRP A 105 10.84 -5.29 -4.00
CA TRP A 105 10.90 -6.66 -4.49
C TRP A 105 10.40 -6.72 -5.92
N LYS A 106 11.08 -7.48 -6.78
CA LYS A 106 10.61 -7.77 -8.13
C LYS A 106 9.37 -8.65 -8.05
N ILE A 107 8.47 -8.51 -9.03
CA ILE A 107 7.35 -9.44 -9.22
C ILE A 107 7.92 -10.79 -9.62
N SER A 108 7.62 -11.83 -8.84
CA SER A 108 8.02 -13.21 -9.14
C SER A 108 7.06 -13.87 -10.12
N GLU A 109 7.46 -14.98 -10.74
CA GLU A 109 6.66 -15.67 -11.77
C GLU A 109 5.29 -16.14 -11.25
N ASP A 110 5.22 -16.55 -10.00
CA ASP A 110 3.99 -16.94 -9.29
C ASP A 110 3.05 -15.78 -9.00
N GLN A 111 3.54 -14.54 -9.01
CA GLN A 111 2.76 -13.32 -8.77
C GLN A 111 2.21 -12.70 -10.06
N ILE A 112 2.56 -13.25 -11.23
CA ILE A 112 2.09 -12.72 -12.51
C ILE A 112 0.58 -12.91 -12.63
N GLY A 113 -0.14 -11.80 -12.78
CA GLY A 113 -1.60 -11.77 -12.87
C GLY A 113 -2.31 -11.65 -11.51
N GLU A 114 -1.57 -11.66 -10.40
CA GLU A 114 -2.14 -11.32 -9.10
C GLU A 114 -2.46 -9.84 -9.00
N ALA A 115 -3.45 -9.51 -8.15
CA ALA A 115 -3.79 -8.12 -7.87
C ALA A 115 -2.66 -7.45 -7.06
N MET A 116 -2.32 -6.23 -7.46
CA MET A 116 -1.32 -5.39 -6.80
C MET A 116 -1.99 -4.18 -6.13
N PRO A 117 -1.39 -3.59 -5.08
CA PRO A 117 -0.14 -4.00 -4.41
C PRO A 117 -0.27 -5.33 -3.65
N ASN A 118 0.86 -5.89 -3.20
CA ASN A 118 0.91 -7.19 -2.49
C ASN A 118 0.86 -7.01 -0.96
N PRO A 119 -0.31 -6.94 -0.30
CA PRO A 119 -0.40 -6.64 1.13
C PRO A 119 0.08 -7.76 2.05
N LEU A 120 0.10 -9.01 1.55
CA LEU A 120 0.58 -10.17 2.29
C LEU A 120 2.10 -10.35 2.17
N GLY A 121 2.73 -9.64 1.23
CA GLY A 121 4.17 -9.58 1.07
C GLY A 121 4.92 -9.08 2.31
N THR A 122 6.20 -9.40 2.37
CA THR A 122 7.10 -9.07 3.48
C THR A 122 7.22 -7.57 3.75
N LEU A 123 7.47 -7.20 5.00
CA LEU A 123 7.88 -5.84 5.41
C LEU A 123 9.40 -5.68 5.41
N VAL A 124 10.15 -6.75 5.16
CA VAL A 124 11.61 -6.73 5.13
C VAL A 124 12.06 -6.03 3.86
N SER A 125 13.03 -5.11 4.01
CA SER A 125 13.68 -4.45 2.88
C SER A 125 14.36 -5.48 2.00
N ASN A 126 14.29 -5.31 0.68
CA ASN A 126 15.10 -6.13 -0.22
C ASN A 126 16.59 -5.95 0.13
N PRO A 127 17.36 -7.03 0.41
CA PRO A 127 18.78 -6.92 0.77
C PRO A 127 19.69 -6.55 -0.41
N ASP A 128 19.26 -6.76 -1.65
CA ASP A 128 20.01 -6.41 -2.86
C ASP A 128 19.77 -4.94 -3.23
N HIS A 129 20.42 -4.03 -2.48
CA HIS A 129 20.27 -2.59 -2.69
C HIS A 129 20.83 -2.09 -4.03
N GLU A 130 21.70 -2.86 -4.69
CA GLU A 130 22.32 -2.46 -5.96
C GLU A 130 21.38 -2.70 -7.14
N GLN A 131 20.60 -3.78 -7.12
CA GLN A 131 19.71 -4.16 -8.22
C GLN A 131 18.23 -3.85 -7.95
N ALA A 132 17.87 -3.57 -6.70
CA ALA A 132 16.48 -3.26 -6.34
C ALA A 132 16.03 -1.89 -6.89
N VAL A 133 14.79 -1.84 -7.38
CA VAL A 133 14.12 -0.56 -7.62
C VAL A 133 13.97 0.15 -6.28
N THR A 134 14.50 1.36 -6.19
CA THR A 134 14.45 2.15 -4.95
C THR A 134 13.39 3.24 -5.06
N LEU A 135 12.44 3.24 -4.13
CA LEU A 135 11.42 4.28 -4.01
C LEU A 135 11.71 5.13 -2.77
N THR A 136 11.90 6.43 -2.96
CA THR A 136 12.02 7.37 -1.83
C THR A 136 10.65 8.01 -1.57
N ILE A 137 10.15 7.86 -0.35
CA ILE A 137 8.89 8.45 0.10
C ILE A 137 9.13 9.36 1.29
N ILE A 138 8.24 10.32 1.50
CA ILE A 138 8.27 11.24 2.64
C ILE A 138 6.96 11.12 3.39
N PHE A 139 7.00 10.60 4.61
CA PHE A 139 5.84 10.64 5.50
C PHE A 139 5.66 12.06 6.05
N SER A 140 4.41 12.55 6.02
CA SER A 140 4.05 13.86 6.56
C SER A 140 4.47 14.03 8.02
N ARG A 141 4.94 15.22 8.36
CA ARG A 141 5.19 15.63 9.74
C ARG A 141 3.98 16.35 10.30
N PHE A 142 3.47 15.87 11.43
CA PHE A 142 2.34 16.46 12.14
C PHE A 142 2.87 17.36 13.26
N GLY A 143 3.18 18.61 12.91
CA GLY A 143 3.79 19.58 13.82
C GLY A 143 5.32 19.48 13.92
N SER A 144 5.95 20.53 14.43
CA SER A 144 7.42 20.69 14.46
C SER A 144 8.12 19.96 15.62
N THR A 145 7.40 19.59 16.69
CA THR A 145 7.99 19.01 17.91
C THR A 145 7.30 17.74 18.42
N CYS A 146 6.17 17.31 17.84
CA CYS A 146 5.37 16.23 18.41
C CYS A 146 5.44 14.95 17.56
N SER A 147 5.95 13.88 18.15
CA SER A 147 5.85 12.53 17.57
C SER A 147 4.49 11.93 17.89
N ILE A 148 3.75 11.49 16.87
CA ILE A 148 2.50 10.75 17.09
C ILE A 148 2.84 9.32 17.53
N MET A 149 2.37 8.94 18.70
CA MET A 149 2.51 7.59 19.26
C MET A 149 1.16 6.87 19.21
N PHE A 150 1.17 5.58 18.89
CA PHE A 150 0.00 4.74 19.06
C PHE A 150 -0.39 4.71 20.55
N PRO A 151 -1.70 4.79 20.89
CA PRO A 151 -2.15 4.77 22.27
C PRO A 151 -1.64 3.57 23.07
N SER A 152 -1.40 3.75 24.37
CA SER A 152 -1.11 2.65 25.28
C SER A 152 -2.35 1.78 25.48
N LYS A 153 -2.16 0.53 25.92
CA LYS A 153 -3.26 -0.39 26.22
C LYS A 153 -4.25 0.24 27.22
N ASP A 154 -3.76 0.90 28.26
CA ASP A 154 -4.61 1.52 29.28
C ASP A 154 -5.49 2.62 28.70
N LYS A 155 -4.95 3.45 27.80
CA LYS A 155 -5.74 4.48 27.10
C LYS A 155 -6.81 3.87 26.21
N ILE A 156 -6.47 2.80 25.47
CA ILE A 156 -7.43 2.08 24.62
C ILE A 156 -8.57 1.50 25.46
N ILE A 157 -8.25 0.91 26.62
CA ILE A 157 -9.24 0.33 27.53
C ILE A 157 -10.11 1.42 28.17
N SER A 158 -9.54 2.57 28.54
CA SER A 158 -10.32 3.71 29.08
C SER A 158 -11.32 4.20 28.04
N GLU A 159 -10.87 4.44 26.81
CA GLU A 159 -11.72 4.90 25.71
C GLU A 159 -12.84 3.90 25.40
N ALA A 160 -12.53 2.59 25.37
CA ALA A 160 -13.53 1.55 25.14
C ALA A 160 -14.60 1.46 26.23
N LYS A 161 -14.25 1.81 27.48
CA LYS A 161 -15.22 1.89 28.59
C LYS A 161 -16.10 3.13 28.50
N GLU A 162 -15.52 4.25 28.06
CA GLU A 162 -16.22 5.52 27.90
C GLU A 162 -17.14 5.52 26.67
N ASN A 163 -16.81 4.74 25.64
CA ASN A 163 -17.60 4.56 24.43
C ASN A 163 -17.86 3.07 24.12
N PRO A 164 -18.81 2.42 24.81
CA PRO A 164 -19.11 1.01 24.65
C PRO A 164 -19.88 0.75 23.34
N GLN A 165 -19.17 0.75 22.21
CA GLN A 165 -19.62 0.12 20.97
C GLN A 165 -19.02 -1.30 20.93
N CYS A 166 -19.76 -2.27 21.48
CA CYS A 166 -19.34 -3.66 21.52
C CYS A 166 -20.27 -4.49 20.63
N ASP A 167 -19.89 -4.69 19.38
CA ASP A 167 -20.44 -5.79 18.59
C ASP A 167 -19.78 -7.09 19.07
N GLU A 168 -20.58 -8.09 19.45
CA GLU A 168 -20.08 -9.41 19.81
C GLU A 168 -19.63 -10.18 18.56
N VAL A 169 -18.41 -10.74 18.59
CA VAL A 169 -17.94 -11.64 17.53
C VAL A 169 -18.51 -13.03 17.80
N SER A 170 -19.59 -13.39 17.11
CA SER A 170 -20.13 -14.76 17.11
C SER A 170 -19.41 -15.62 16.06
N LEU A 171 -18.82 -16.75 16.48
CA LEU A 171 -18.19 -17.72 15.59
C LEU A 171 -19.11 -18.94 15.42
N TYR A 172 -19.58 -19.17 14.19
CA TYR A 172 -20.29 -20.40 13.83
C TYR A 172 -19.30 -21.38 13.19
N PHE A 173 -19.06 -22.51 13.85
CA PHE A 173 -18.26 -23.60 13.30
C PHE A 173 -19.19 -24.60 12.59
N LEU A 174 -19.08 -24.71 11.27
CA LEU A 174 -19.71 -25.77 10.49
C LEU A 174 -18.66 -26.83 10.18
N PHE A 175 -18.82 -28.01 10.78
CA PHE A 175 -18.06 -29.21 10.44
C PHE A 175 -18.95 -30.10 9.58
N ASN A 176 -18.65 -30.18 8.27
CA ASN A 176 -19.29 -31.15 7.38
C ASN A 176 -18.34 -32.33 7.21
N CYS A 177 -18.68 -33.47 7.82
CA CYS A 177 -18.09 -34.75 7.48
C CYS A 177 -18.81 -35.26 6.24
N CYS A 178 -18.10 -35.42 5.11
CA CYS A 178 -18.62 -36.28 4.04
C CYS A 178 -18.46 -37.71 4.53
N ASP A 179 -19.59 -38.37 4.81
CA ASP A 179 -19.61 -39.81 5.04
C ASP A 179 -18.97 -40.53 3.84
N THR A 180 -18.00 -41.40 4.14
CA THR A 180 -17.32 -42.33 3.22
C THR A 180 -18.28 -43.33 2.58
#